data_AF-A0AAQ1HMB5-F1
#
_entry.id   AF-A0AAQ1HMB5-F1
#
_cell.length_a   1.000
_cell.length_b   1.000
_cell.length_c   1.000
_cell.angle_alpha   90.00
_cell.angle_beta   90.00
_cell.angle_gamma   90.00
#
_symmetry.space_group_name_H-M   'P 1'
#
loop_
_entity.id
_entity.type
_entity.pdbx_description
1 polymer ?
#
loop_
_entity_poly.entity_id
_entity_poly.type
_entity_poly.pdbx_seq_one_letter_code
_entity_poly.pdbx_strand_id
1 'polypeptide(L)'
;MNAMQLWQEALARMAAEEAERPAIRAAGIEALQRLLPVAQRGTGQSRIVGRFLLSLYNGQAFPFSLTDLRGLDTQLWEDCLALLRLDRRPEIEVHQYVENGEAIWSDLKRAWAQEPN
;
A
#
# COMPACT_ATOMS: atom_id res chain seq x y z
N MET A 1 20.45 22.08 -23.65
CA MET A 1 18.98 21.83 -23.72
C MET A 1 18.28 23.15 -23.55
N ASN A 2 17.31 23.48 -24.41
CA ASN A 2 16.54 24.71 -24.29
C ASN A 2 15.28 24.51 -23.42
N ALA A 3 14.64 25.60 -22.99
CA ALA A 3 13.45 25.56 -22.15
C ALA A 3 12.29 24.74 -22.76
N MET A 4 12.14 24.79 -24.09
CA MET A 4 11.12 24.03 -24.82
C MET A 4 11.36 22.51 -24.71
N GLN A 5 12.60 22.06 -24.85
CA GLN A 5 12.98 20.64 -24.72
C GLN A 5 12.75 20.12 -23.30
N LEU A 6 13.09 20.90 -22.28
CA LEU A 6 12.83 20.56 -20.87
C LEU A 6 11.33 20.36 -20.60
N TRP A 7 10.48 21.22 -21.17
CA TRP A 7 9.03 21.10 -21.02
C TRP A 7 8.47 19.91 -21.79
N GLN A 8 8.94 19.65 -23.01
CA GLN A 8 8.54 18.47 -23.77
C GLN A 8 8.88 17.17 -23.03
N GLU A 9 10.08 17.07 -22.45
CA GLU A 9 10.48 15.91 -21.64
C GLU A 9 9.63 15.76 -20.38
N ALA A 10 9.36 16.86 -19.67
CA ALA A 10 8.49 16.83 -18.48
C ALA A 10 7.07 16.35 -18.82
N LEU A 11 6.48 16.87 -19.91
CA LEU A 11 5.16 16.45 -20.39
C LEU A 11 5.15 14.97 -20.80
N ALA A 12 6.18 14.50 -21.50
CA ALA A 12 6.30 13.11 -21.89
C ALA A 12 6.38 12.18 -20.68
N ARG A 13 7.14 12.56 -19.63
CA ARG A 13 7.21 11.81 -18.37
C ARG A 13 5.86 11.74 -17.68
N MET A 14 5.15 12.88 -17.58
CA MET A 14 3.81 12.93 -16.99
C MET A 14 2.81 12.06 -17.76
N ALA A 15 2.85 12.11 -19.10
CA ALA A 15 1.97 11.29 -19.95
C ALA A 15 2.26 9.80 -19.80
N ALA A 16 3.54 9.41 -19.73
CA ALA A 16 3.93 8.03 -19.48
C ALA A 16 3.46 7.53 -18.10
N GLU A 17 3.67 8.33 -17.05
CA GLU A 17 3.17 8.00 -15.71
C GLU A 17 1.64 7.85 -15.69
N GLU A 18 0.91 8.72 -16.38
CA GLU A 18 -0.55 8.65 -16.46
C GLU A 18 -1.03 7.41 -17.23
N ALA A 19 -0.32 7.02 -18.30
CA ALA A 19 -0.62 5.81 -19.07
C ALA A 19 -0.43 4.52 -18.26
N GLU A 20 0.49 4.50 -17.28
CA GLU A 20 0.71 3.36 -16.38
C GLU A 20 -0.35 3.23 -15.28
N ARG A 21 -1.12 4.30 -15.00
CA ARG A 21 -2.02 4.34 -13.82
C ARG A 21 -3.07 3.23 -13.79
N PRO A 22 -3.77 2.88 -14.89
CA PRO A 22 -4.75 1.80 -14.84
C PRO A 22 -4.14 0.46 -14.42
N ALA A 23 -2.93 0.16 -14.90
CA ALA A 23 -2.22 -1.06 -14.55
C ALA A 23 -1.76 -1.07 -13.09
N ILE A 24 -1.22 0.07 -12.61
CA ILE A 24 -0.84 0.24 -11.20
C ILE A 24 -2.07 0.07 -10.28
N ARG A 25 -3.20 0.66 -10.66
CA ARG A 25 -4.46 0.54 -9.91
C ARG A 25 -4.95 -0.89 -9.83
N ALA A 26 -5.00 -1.60 -10.96
CA ALA A 26 -5.40 -3.01 -10.99
C ALA A 26 -4.49 -3.86 -10.10
N ALA A 27 -3.17 -3.75 -10.29
CA ALA A 27 -2.20 -4.53 -9.52
C ALA A 27 -2.27 -4.24 -8.01
N GLY A 28 -2.43 -2.98 -7.60
CA GLY A 28 -2.55 -2.59 -6.20
C GLY A 28 -3.83 -3.10 -5.53
N ILE A 29 -4.97 -3.05 -6.24
CA ILE A 29 -6.25 -3.57 -5.72
C ILE A 29 -6.18 -5.09 -5.57
N GLU A 30 -5.64 -5.79 -6.56
CA GLU A 30 -5.45 -7.24 -6.50
C GLU A 30 -4.50 -7.64 -5.35
N ALA A 31 -3.42 -6.90 -5.15
CA ALA A 31 -2.50 -7.09 -4.03
C ALA A 31 -3.22 -6.88 -2.69
N LEU A 32 -4.01 -5.82 -2.56
CA LEU A 32 -4.80 -5.57 -1.36
C LEU A 32 -5.76 -6.73 -1.04
N GLN A 33 -6.45 -7.27 -2.06
CA GLN A 33 -7.33 -8.43 -1.90
C GLN A 33 -6.59 -9.68 -1.39
N ARG A 34 -5.31 -9.86 -1.75
CA ARG A 34 -4.47 -10.96 -1.25
C ARG A 34 -3.91 -10.71 0.15
N LEU A 35 -3.50 -9.48 0.45
CA LEU A 35 -2.92 -9.09 1.74
C LEU A 35 -3.94 -9.13 2.88
N LEU A 36 -5.18 -8.72 2.62
CA LEU A 36 -6.21 -8.58 3.64
C LEU A 36 -6.51 -9.87 4.41
N PRO A 37 -6.78 -11.03 3.77
CA PRO A 37 -7.00 -12.28 4.50
C PRO A 37 -5.74 -12.76 5.23
N VAL A 38 -4.54 -12.30 4.87
CA VAL A 38 -3.30 -12.64 5.58
C VAL A 38 -3.18 -11.81 6.86
N ALA A 39 -3.49 -10.52 6.80
CA ALA A 39 -3.49 -9.60 7.94
C ALA A 39 -4.39 -10.06 9.11
N GLN A 40 -5.38 -10.90 8.83
CA GLN A 40 -6.39 -11.37 9.78
C GLN A 40 -6.07 -12.74 10.44
N ARG A 41 -5.00 -13.45 10.03
CA ARG A 41 -4.73 -14.85 10.46
C ARG A 41 -3.96 -15.03 11.77
N GLY A 42 -3.39 -13.98 12.35
CA GLY A 42 -2.69 -14.05 13.65
C GLY A 42 -1.26 -14.63 13.65
N THR A 43 -0.58 -14.69 12.50
CA THR A 43 0.82 -15.13 12.40
C THR A 43 1.83 -13.96 12.50
N GLY A 44 3.13 -14.26 12.58
CA GLY A 44 4.17 -13.23 12.49
C GLY A 44 4.10 -12.41 11.18
N GLN A 45 3.83 -13.06 10.05
CA GLN A 45 3.62 -12.38 8.77
C GLN A 45 2.30 -11.59 8.76
N SER A 46 1.23 -12.10 9.39
CA SER A 46 -0.03 -11.39 9.57
C SER A 46 0.16 -10.07 10.30
N ARG A 47 1.01 -10.05 11.34
CA ARG A 47 1.36 -8.82 12.06
C ARG A 47 2.03 -7.81 11.13
N ILE A 48 3.04 -8.24 10.36
CA ILE A 48 3.77 -7.34 9.44
C ILE A 48 2.80 -6.73 8.41
N VAL A 49 2.00 -7.57 7.76
CA VAL A 49 1.02 -7.11 6.76
C VAL A 49 -0.05 -6.20 7.39
N GLY A 50 -0.58 -6.56 8.56
CA GLY A 50 -1.59 -5.76 9.26
C GLY A 50 -1.06 -4.38 9.63
N ARG A 51 0.17 -4.28 10.15
CA ARG A 51 0.80 -2.99 10.49
C ARG A 51 1.14 -2.16 9.25
N PHE A 52 1.53 -2.81 8.15
CA PHE A 52 1.71 -2.15 6.87
C PHE A 52 0.38 -1.53 6.36
N LEU A 53 -0.73 -2.28 6.39
CA LEU A 53 -2.04 -1.74 5.99
C LEU A 53 -2.53 -0.60 6.88
N LEU A 54 -2.25 -0.67 8.19
CA LEU A 54 -2.55 0.42 9.12
C LEU A 54 -1.71 1.67 8.85
N SER A 55 -0.44 1.52 8.46
CA SER A 55 0.44 2.65 8.18
C SER A 55 0.06 3.38 6.89
N LEU A 56 -0.44 2.67 5.87
CA LEU A 56 -1.02 3.32 4.68
C LEU A 56 -2.30 4.10 5.03
N TYR A 57 -3.11 3.60 5.97
CA TYR A 57 -4.29 4.30 6.44
C TYR A 57 -3.95 5.56 7.25
N ASN A 58 -3.00 5.47 8.18
CA ASN A 58 -2.52 6.61 8.94
C ASN A 58 -1.11 6.35 9.49
N GLY A 59 -0.09 6.75 8.73
CA GLY A 59 1.30 6.51 9.11
C GLY A 59 1.77 7.29 10.35
N GLN A 60 1.09 8.36 10.73
CA GLN A 60 1.38 9.11 11.96
C GLN A 60 0.89 8.35 13.20
N ALA A 61 -0.31 7.77 13.13
CA ALA A 61 -0.88 6.97 14.22
C ALA A 61 -0.27 5.57 14.28
N PHE A 62 0.11 5.00 13.13
CA PHE A 62 0.60 3.63 12.99
C PHE A 62 1.95 3.61 12.24
N PRO A 63 3.05 4.05 12.88
CA PRO A 63 4.36 4.02 12.25
C PRO A 63 4.82 2.59 11.96
N PHE A 64 5.36 2.36 10.77
CA PHE A 64 5.80 1.05 10.31
C PHE A 64 7.30 1.02 10.02
N SER A 65 8.01 0.01 10.54
CA SER A 65 9.44 -0.17 10.26
C SER A 65 9.63 -0.89 8.92
N LEU A 66 10.34 -0.28 7.97
CA LEU A 66 10.63 -0.90 6.68
C LEU A 66 11.46 -2.19 6.79
N THR A 67 12.19 -2.40 7.89
CA THR A 67 12.94 -3.64 8.09
C THR A 67 12.03 -4.84 8.35
N ASP A 68 10.80 -4.61 8.82
CA ASP A 68 9.81 -5.68 9.06
C ASP A 68 9.45 -6.41 7.76
N LEU A 69 9.52 -5.73 6.61
CA LEU A 69 9.27 -6.33 5.30
C LEU A 69 10.22 -7.50 4.98
N ARG A 70 11.39 -7.59 5.63
CA ARG A 70 12.34 -8.71 5.47
C ARG A 70 11.81 -10.04 6.04
N GLY A 71 10.79 -9.98 6.89
CA GLY A 71 10.16 -11.16 7.47
C GLY A 71 9.00 -11.73 6.65
N LEU A 72 8.72 -11.17 5.47
CA LEU A 72 7.67 -11.64 4.58
C LEU A 72 8.21 -12.66 3.57
N ASP A 73 7.37 -13.64 3.22
CA ASP A 73 7.56 -14.45 2.02
C ASP A 73 7.53 -13.55 0.78
N THR A 74 8.26 -13.93 -0.27
CA THR A 74 8.44 -13.14 -1.50
C THR A 74 7.13 -12.60 -2.06
N GLN A 75 6.08 -13.43 -2.13
CA GLN A 75 4.80 -12.99 -2.69
C GLN A 75 4.12 -11.88 -1.87
N LEU A 76 4.20 -11.94 -0.53
CA LEU A 76 3.61 -10.92 0.33
C LEU A 76 4.42 -9.62 0.28
N TRP A 77 5.73 -9.72 0.14
CA TRP A 77 6.59 -8.57 -0.09
C TRP A 77 6.24 -7.84 -1.39
N GLU A 78 6.11 -8.58 -2.50
CA GLU A 78 5.71 -8.02 -3.80
C GLU A 78 4.32 -7.37 -3.74
N ASP A 79 3.36 -8.02 -3.06
CA ASP A 79 2.02 -7.48 -2.88
C ASP A 79 2.05 -6.17 -2.06
N CYS A 80 2.85 -6.09 -1.00
CA CYS A 80 3.04 -4.84 -0.25
C CYS A 80 3.60 -3.72 -1.14
N LEU A 81 4.56 -4.00 -2.03
CA LEU A 81 5.10 -2.99 -2.93
C LEU A 81 4.13 -2.58 -4.04
N ALA A 82 3.35 -3.52 -4.57
CA ALA A 82 2.30 -3.22 -5.53
C ALA A 82 1.25 -2.27 -4.92
N LEU A 83 0.82 -2.56 -3.69
CA LEU A 83 -0.11 -1.70 -2.96
C LEU A 83 0.50 -0.34 -2.61
N LEU A 84 1.77 -0.28 -2.17
CA LEU A 84 2.47 0.97 -1.92
C LEU A 84 2.59 1.83 -3.20
N ARG A 85 2.79 1.18 -4.35
CA ARG A 85 2.86 1.88 -5.64
C ARG A 85 1.52 2.48 -6.05
N LEU A 86 0.41 1.80 -5.74
CA LEU A 86 -0.93 2.38 -5.84
C LEU A 86 -1.08 3.58 -4.88
N ASP A 87 -0.69 3.42 -3.61
CA ASP A 87 -0.90 4.43 -2.58
C ASP A 87 0.00 5.68 -2.72
N ARG A 88 1.06 5.63 -3.55
CA ARG A 88 1.92 6.78 -3.87
C ARG A 88 1.13 7.99 -4.40
N ARG A 89 0.02 7.75 -5.11
CA ARG A 89 -0.90 8.78 -5.63
C ARG A 89 -2.33 8.37 -5.27
N PRO A 90 -2.74 8.56 -4.00
CA PRO A 90 -3.99 8.00 -3.51
C PRO A 90 -5.18 8.68 -4.21
N GLU A 91 -6.09 7.86 -4.74
CA GLU A 91 -7.35 8.33 -5.33
C GLU A 91 -8.48 8.34 -4.30
N ILE A 92 -8.44 7.38 -3.38
CA ILE A 92 -9.29 7.21 -2.21
C ILE A 92 -8.43 6.59 -1.10
N GLU A 93 -8.90 6.58 0.15
CA GLU A 93 -8.16 5.94 1.24
C GLU A 93 -8.09 4.43 1.04
N VAL A 94 -6.99 3.80 1.48
CA VAL A 94 -6.73 2.36 1.25
C VAL A 94 -7.88 1.44 1.68
N HIS A 95 -8.56 1.78 2.79
CA HIS A 95 -9.67 0.99 3.31
C HIS A 95 -10.95 1.11 2.46
N GLN A 96 -11.08 2.19 1.67
CA GLN A 96 -12.26 2.46 0.83
C GLN A 96 -12.28 1.62 -0.46
N TYR A 97 -11.18 0.94 -0.79
CA TYR A 97 -11.14 -0.07 -1.86
C TYR A 97 -11.82 -1.40 -1.48
N VAL A 98 -12.21 -1.57 -0.22
CA VAL A 98 -12.69 -2.82 0.35
C VAL A 98 -14.12 -2.64 0.88
N GLU A 99 -14.99 -3.59 0.55
CA GLU A 99 -16.31 -3.66 1.16
C GLU A 99 -16.19 -3.87 2.67
N ASN A 100 -16.93 -3.10 3.47
CA ASN A 100 -16.83 -3.06 4.94
C ASN A 100 -15.43 -2.67 5.46
N GLY A 101 -14.66 -1.89 4.69
CA GLY A 101 -13.29 -1.49 5.03
C GLY A 101 -13.13 -0.85 6.41
N GLU A 102 -14.08 -0.02 6.85
CA GLU A 102 -14.03 0.61 8.19
C GLU A 102 -14.04 -0.41 9.33
N ALA A 103 -14.92 -1.42 9.25
CA ALA A 103 -14.99 -2.49 10.24
C ALA A 103 -13.70 -3.32 10.23
N ILE A 104 -13.21 -3.66 9.04
CA ILE A 104 -11.98 -4.43 8.88
C ILE A 104 -10.77 -3.67 9.45
N TRP A 105 -10.64 -2.37 9.17
CA TRP A 105 -9.55 -1.56 9.74
C TRP A 105 -9.69 -1.38 11.24
N SER A 106 -10.91 -1.28 11.77
CA SER A 106 -11.14 -1.31 13.22
C SER A 106 -10.61 -2.61 13.84
N ASP A 107 -10.82 -3.76 13.19
CA ASP A 107 -10.31 -5.05 13.65
C ASP A 107 -8.78 -5.12 13.59
N LEU A 108 -8.18 -4.62 12.51
CA LEU A 108 -6.72 -4.52 12.39
C LEU A 108 -6.13 -3.63 13.48
N LYS A 109 -6.76 -2.48 13.78
CA LYS A 109 -6.35 -1.60 14.90
C LYS A 109 -6.37 -2.36 16.23
N ARG A 110 -7.45 -3.10 16.51
CA ARG A 110 -7.56 -3.91 17.73
C ARG A 110 -6.49 -4.99 17.81
N ALA A 111 -6.16 -5.62 16.68
CA ALA A 111 -5.18 -6.69 16.64
C ALA A 111 -3.72 -6.18 16.74
N TRP A 112 -3.40 -5.03 16.12
CA TRP A 112 -2.01 -4.70 15.81
C TRP A 112 -1.54 -3.30 16.24
N ALA A 113 -2.42 -2.40 16.72
CA ALA A 113 -2.03 -1.02 17.03
C ALA A 113 -1.23 -0.83 18.33
N GLN A 114 -1.29 -1.77 19.27
CA GLN A 114 -0.79 -1.57 20.64
C GLN A 114 0.68 -1.93 20.86
N GLU A 115 1.36 -2.50 19.86
CA GLU A 115 2.75 -2.94 20.03
C GLU A 115 3.73 -1.90 19.46
N PRO A 116 4.57 -1.27 20.31
CA PRO A 116 5.66 -0.44 19.82
C PRO A 116 6.64 -1.31 19.00
N ASN A 117 7.22 -0.67 17.96
CA ASN A 117 8.28 -1.25 17.13
C ASN A 117 9.49 -1.68 17.97
#